data_AF-A0A9R1F0T4-F1
#
_entry.id   AF-A0A9R1F0T4-F1
#
_cell.length_a   1.000
_cell.length_b   1.000
_cell.length_c   1.000
_cell.angle_alpha   90.00
_cell.angle_beta   90.00
_cell.angle_gamma   90.00
#
_symmetry.space_group_name_H-M   'P 1'
#
loop_
_entity.id
_entity.type
_entity.pdbx_description
1 polymer ?
#
loop_
_entity_poly.entity_id
_entity_poly.type
_entity_poly.pdbx_seq_one_letter_code
_entity_poly.pdbx_strand_id
1 'polypeptide(L)'
;MLDASSPQPRDGVLWAEAASSAALRQYCALPKKGKPQGRESTVLAAFLLSFPENPLNPTVLSLATGTKCLGAARLGPHGDLVHDAHAEIVARRALLRLIYAEIGTNSPPSWLVASGTDGRWRLRDGHQLHLYITQLPCGVMPVPPSPLEVRRDQLDTMVNGCSALSISDVGFVQRKPGRGDTTLSVSCFDKITRWCVVGIQGALLSHILEPLYLSTITIGQSPGGAPDGFCIESNVVKVLGARLSCLSRKYPDPFKPNKPLFFEAPIPPQEFQHTSGDIPPLTCG
;
A
#
# COMPACT_ATOMS: atom_id res chain seq x y z
N MET A 1 16.78 -23.91 -13.99
CA MET A 1 15.33 -24.15 -13.92
C MET A 1 15.05 -24.58 -12.49
N LEU A 2 14.83 -23.61 -11.60
CA LEU A 2 14.41 -23.85 -10.22
C LEU A 2 13.03 -23.21 -10.14
N ASP A 3 12.01 -24.05 -10.11
CA ASP A 3 10.63 -23.61 -9.88
C ASP A 3 10.58 -22.99 -8.49
N ALA A 4 10.26 -21.69 -8.44
CA ALA A 4 9.89 -21.04 -7.20
C ALA A 4 8.50 -21.58 -6.81
N SER A 5 8.49 -22.66 -6.04
CA SER A 5 7.27 -23.16 -5.41
C SER A 5 6.59 -22.00 -4.70
N SER A 6 5.34 -21.70 -5.07
CA SER A 6 4.48 -20.79 -4.32
C SER A 6 4.57 -21.14 -2.83
N PRO A 7 4.76 -20.17 -1.92
CA PRO A 7 4.88 -20.47 -0.50
C PRO A 7 3.68 -21.29 -0.04
N GLN A 8 3.93 -22.29 0.82
CA GLN A 8 2.85 -23.12 1.33
C GLN A 8 1.86 -22.22 2.11
N PRO A 9 0.55 -22.53 2.14
CA PRO A 9 -0.43 -21.72 2.87
C PRO A 9 -0.08 -21.47 4.34
N ARG A 10 0.62 -22.42 4.98
CA ARG A 10 1.14 -22.28 6.36
C ARG A 10 2.24 -21.22 6.49
N ASP A 11 3.09 -21.08 5.47
CA ASP A 11 4.16 -20.08 5.47
C ASP A 11 3.57 -18.66 5.36
N GLY A 12 2.45 -18.52 4.64
CA GLY A 12 1.74 -17.25 4.50
C GLY A 12 1.14 -16.74 5.81
N VAL A 13 0.52 -17.62 6.61
CA VAL A 13 -0.06 -17.25 7.92
C VAL A 13 1.04 -16.83 8.89
N LEU A 14 2.10 -17.62 9.00
CA LEU A 14 3.24 -17.31 9.88
C LEU A 14 3.90 -15.98 9.49
N TRP A 15 4.06 -15.74 8.19
CA TRP A 15 4.57 -14.47 7.70
C TRP A 15 3.65 -13.30 8.05
N ALA A 16 2.33 -13.43 7.88
CA ALA A 16 1.38 -12.38 8.18
C ALA A 16 1.38 -11.99 9.67
N GLU A 17 1.47 -12.99 10.56
CA GLU A 17 1.65 -12.79 12.00
C GLU A 17 2.98 -12.10 12.33
N ALA A 18 4.08 -12.53 11.71
CA ALA A 18 5.40 -11.94 11.91
C ALA A 18 5.44 -10.46 11.49
N ALA A 19 4.94 -10.15 10.29
CA ALA A 19 4.93 -8.79 9.74
C ALA A 19 4.06 -7.84 10.56
N SER A 20 2.83 -8.25 10.90
CA SER A 20 1.92 -7.45 11.73
C SER A 20 2.47 -7.26 13.14
N SER A 21 3.00 -8.31 13.77
CA SER A 21 3.61 -8.24 15.10
C SER A 21 4.82 -7.31 15.13
N ALA A 22 5.72 -7.38 14.14
CA ALA A 22 6.87 -6.50 14.06
C ALA A 22 6.46 -5.02 13.96
N ALA A 23 5.50 -4.71 13.09
CA ALA A 23 4.98 -3.35 12.93
C ALA A 23 4.31 -2.82 14.20
N LEU A 24 3.45 -3.63 14.84
CA LEU A 24 2.75 -3.25 16.07
C LEU A 24 3.70 -3.10 17.25
N ARG A 25 4.67 -4.00 17.42
CA ARG A 25 5.71 -3.87 18.45
C ARG A 25 6.51 -2.57 18.29
N GLN A 26 6.93 -2.25 17.06
CA GLN A 26 7.67 -1.02 16.79
C GLN A 26 6.81 0.22 17.07
N TYR A 27 5.53 0.20 16.66
CA TYR A 27 4.59 1.28 16.97
C TYR A 27 4.40 1.45 18.48
N CYS A 28 4.19 0.36 19.23
CA CYS A 28 4.00 0.39 20.68
C CYS A 28 5.22 0.97 21.41
N ALA A 29 6.44 0.71 20.93
CA ALA A 29 7.68 1.25 21.49
C ALA A 29 7.85 2.78 21.30
N LEU A 30 7.12 3.40 20.36
CA LEU A 30 7.19 4.85 20.16
C LEU A 30 6.60 5.64 21.36
N PRO A 31 7.08 6.87 21.61
CA PRO A 31 6.49 7.75 22.62
C PRO A 31 4.98 7.95 22.41
N LYS A 32 4.25 8.23 23.49
CA LYS A 32 2.79 8.44 23.45
C LYS A 32 2.37 9.65 22.60
N LYS A 33 3.26 10.62 22.41
CA LYS A 33 2.98 11.86 21.65
C LYS A 33 2.71 11.52 20.18
N GLY A 34 1.54 11.91 19.68
CA GLY A 34 1.14 11.68 18.29
C GLY A 34 0.44 10.33 18.05
N LYS A 35 0.25 9.51 19.08
CA LYS A 35 -0.63 8.34 19.02
C LYS A 35 -2.09 8.76 19.23
N PRO A 36 -3.07 8.04 18.64
CA PRO A 36 -4.49 8.29 18.87
C PRO A 36 -4.84 8.34 20.36
N GLN A 37 -5.72 9.26 20.73
CA GLN A 37 -6.22 9.44 22.09
C GLN A 37 -7.74 9.27 22.15
N GLY A 38 -8.23 8.69 23.25
CA GLY A 38 -9.66 8.56 23.51
C GLY A 38 -10.38 7.73 22.45
N ARG A 39 -11.18 8.39 21.60
CA ARG A 39 -12.00 7.76 20.55
C ARG A 39 -11.42 7.92 19.14
N GLU A 40 -10.18 8.38 19.04
CA GLU A 40 -9.50 8.52 17.75
C GLU A 40 -9.15 7.15 17.16
N SER A 41 -9.48 6.97 15.88
CA SER A 41 -9.05 5.82 15.08
C SER A 41 -8.17 6.29 13.92
N THR A 42 -7.26 5.43 13.46
CA THR A 42 -6.37 5.71 12.34
C THR A 42 -6.04 4.42 11.59
N VAL A 43 -5.34 4.52 10.46
CA VAL A 43 -4.63 3.39 9.85
C VAL A 43 -3.17 3.44 10.29
N LEU A 44 -2.52 2.28 10.43
CA LEU A 44 -1.08 2.12 10.53
C LEU A 44 -0.58 1.36 9.29
N ALA A 45 0.56 1.79 8.75
CA ALA A 45 1.27 1.07 7.71
C ALA A 45 2.77 1.05 8.02
N ALA A 46 3.44 -0.01 7.58
CA ALA A 46 4.87 -0.19 7.79
C ALA A 46 5.54 -0.83 6.58
N PHE A 47 6.73 -0.34 6.21
CA PHE A 47 7.63 -1.03 5.30
C PHE A 47 8.62 -1.86 6.13
N LEU A 48 8.70 -3.15 5.81
CA LEU A 48 9.53 -4.10 6.52
C LEU A 48 10.58 -4.72 5.59
N LEU A 49 11.70 -5.12 6.16
CA LEU A 49 12.79 -5.81 5.50
C LEU A 49 12.96 -7.19 6.12
N SER A 50 12.88 -8.25 5.31
CA SER A 50 13.26 -9.60 5.75
C SER A 50 14.66 -9.96 5.27
N PHE A 51 15.30 -10.83 6.04
CA PHE A 51 16.65 -11.34 5.82
C PHE A 51 16.57 -12.83 5.48
N PRO A 52 17.44 -13.34 4.59
CA PRO A 52 17.38 -14.73 4.17
C PRO A 52 17.63 -15.71 5.33
N GLU A 53 18.42 -15.32 6.34
CA GLU A 53 18.73 -16.15 7.51
C GLU A 53 17.57 -16.21 8.51
N ASN A 54 16.70 -15.20 8.54
CA ASN A 54 15.59 -15.12 9.47
C ASN A 54 14.38 -14.39 8.86
N PRO A 55 13.69 -15.02 7.90
CA PRO A 55 12.59 -14.38 7.18
C PRO A 55 11.44 -14.01 8.11
N LEU A 56 11.15 -14.79 9.16
CA LEU A 56 10.03 -14.52 10.08
C LEU A 56 10.34 -13.50 11.20
N ASN A 57 11.49 -12.82 11.15
CA ASN A 57 11.81 -11.72 12.06
C ASN A 57 12.17 -10.45 11.28
N PRO A 58 11.21 -9.85 10.55
CA PRO A 58 11.49 -8.71 9.71
C PRO A 58 11.78 -7.44 10.53
N THR A 59 12.68 -6.60 10.03
CA THR A 59 12.98 -5.29 10.60
C THR A 59 12.06 -4.23 10.03
N VAL A 60 11.49 -3.37 10.87
CA VAL A 60 10.66 -2.24 10.42
C VAL A 60 11.58 -1.10 9.98
N LEU A 61 11.60 -0.81 8.67
CA LEU A 61 12.39 0.30 8.12
C LEU A 61 11.69 1.64 8.30
N SER A 62 10.37 1.65 8.14
CA SER A 62 9.56 2.85 8.33
C SER A 62 8.13 2.46 8.68
N LEU A 63 7.45 3.32 9.43
CA LEU A 63 6.03 3.20 9.72
C LEU A 63 5.40 4.58 9.81
N ALA A 64 4.09 4.65 9.60
CA ALA A 64 3.33 5.87 9.80
C ALA A 64 1.86 5.55 10.09
N THR A 65 1.16 6.52 10.65
CA THR A 65 -0.29 6.52 10.78
C THR A 65 -0.91 7.61 9.92
N GLY A 66 -2.18 7.45 9.55
CA GLY A 66 -2.99 8.53 8.99
C GLY A 66 -4.02 8.08 7.95
N THR A 67 -5.03 8.94 7.75
CA THR A 67 -6.22 8.69 6.91
C THR A 67 -6.66 9.93 6.13
N LYS A 68 -5.85 11.00 6.14
CA LYS A 68 -6.25 12.33 5.68
C LYS A 68 -5.53 12.71 4.39
N CYS A 69 -6.18 13.57 3.60
CA CYS A 69 -5.60 14.18 2.41
C CYS A 69 -5.87 15.67 2.37
N LEU A 70 -5.02 16.39 1.66
CA LEU A 70 -5.19 17.81 1.44
C LEU A 70 -6.26 18.05 0.36
N GLY A 71 -7.21 18.95 0.65
CA GLY A 71 -8.21 19.41 -0.31
C GLY A 71 -7.59 20.28 -1.40
N ALA A 72 -8.18 20.27 -2.59
CA ALA A 72 -7.62 20.97 -3.76
C ALA A 72 -7.35 22.46 -3.53
N ALA A 73 -8.22 23.15 -2.77
CA ALA A 73 -8.08 24.58 -2.47
C ALA A 73 -6.85 24.93 -1.62
N ARG A 74 -6.27 23.94 -0.92
CA ARG A 74 -5.10 24.13 -0.04
C ARG A 74 -3.78 23.76 -0.73
N LEU A 75 -3.81 23.37 -2.00
CA LEU A 75 -2.59 23.05 -2.75
C LEU A 75 -1.81 24.34 -3.02
N GLY A 76 -0.50 24.29 -2.80
CA GLY A 76 0.43 25.40 -3.06
C GLY A 76 1.51 25.00 -4.06
N PRO A 77 2.13 25.97 -4.76
CA PRO A 77 3.16 25.70 -5.76
C PRO A 77 4.55 25.39 -5.16
N HIS A 78 4.73 25.57 -3.84
CA HIS A 78 6.05 25.55 -3.19
C HIS A 78 6.58 24.15 -2.82
N GLY A 79 5.75 23.11 -2.89
CA GLY A 79 6.16 21.74 -2.59
C GLY A 79 6.47 21.46 -1.11
N ASP A 80 5.97 22.30 -0.20
CA ASP A 80 6.16 22.28 1.25
C ASP A 80 5.01 21.60 2.01
N LEU A 81 3.93 21.22 1.32
CA LEU A 81 2.75 20.57 1.89
C LEU A 81 2.68 19.07 1.55
N VAL A 82 2.23 18.27 2.50
CA VAL A 82 1.94 16.84 2.28
C VAL A 82 0.52 16.70 1.72
N HIS A 83 0.42 16.34 0.44
CA HIS A 83 -0.89 16.20 -0.23
C HIS A 83 -1.69 14.99 0.24
N ASP A 84 -0.99 13.92 0.61
CA ASP A 84 -1.60 12.66 1.01
C ASP A 84 -0.91 12.13 2.26
N ALA A 85 -1.65 12.14 3.36
CA ALA A 85 -1.22 11.73 4.69
C ALA A 85 -1.84 10.39 5.09
N HIS A 86 -2.21 9.53 4.12
CA HIS A 86 -2.51 8.14 4.42
C HIS A 86 -1.26 7.40 4.89
N ALA A 87 -1.45 6.49 5.85
CA ALA A 87 -0.40 5.74 6.50
C ALA A 87 0.61 5.13 5.51
N GLU A 88 0.13 4.39 4.50
CA GLU A 88 0.96 3.71 3.49
C GLU A 88 1.76 4.70 2.63
N ILE A 89 1.24 5.91 2.42
CA ILE A 89 1.90 6.95 1.62
C ILE A 89 2.97 7.66 2.46
N VAL A 90 2.66 8.00 3.71
CA VAL A 90 3.60 8.64 4.62
C VAL A 90 4.73 7.68 4.99
N ALA A 91 4.42 6.41 5.26
CA ALA A 91 5.41 5.37 5.52
C ALA A 91 6.37 5.23 4.33
N ARG A 92 5.86 5.22 3.08
CA ARG A 92 6.73 5.20 1.89
C ARG A 92 7.64 6.42 1.86
N ARG A 93 7.11 7.63 2.13
CA ARG A 93 7.94 8.86 2.15
C ARG A 93 9.03 8.79 3.22
N ALA A 94 8.73 8.22 4.39
CA ALA A 94 9.71 7.99 5.45
C ALA A 94 10.77 6.98 5.01
N LEU A 95 10.40 5.90 4.32
CA LEU A 95 11.35 4.95 3.73
C LEU A 95 12.30 5.61 2.74
N LEU A 96 11.81 6.50 1.87
CA LEU A 96 12.69 7.20 0.93
C LEU A 96 13.71 8.08 1.66
N ARG A 97 13.29 8.76 2.74
CA ARG A 97 14.21 9.54 3.59
C ARG A 97 15.28 8.67 4.24
N LEU A 98 14.89 7.48 4.74
CA LEU A 98 15.84 6.50 5.26
C LEU A 98 16.86 6.12 4.19
N ILE A 99 16.41 5.71 3.00
CA ILE A 99 17.30 5.30 1.90
C ILE A 99 18.29 6.41 1.53
N TYR A 100 17.84 7.66 1.41
CA TYR A 100 18.74 8.79 1.16
C TYR A 100 19.78 8.96 2.27
N ALA A 101 19.37 8.84 3.53
CA ALA A 101 20.29 8.95 4.65
C ALA A 101 21.34 7.83 4.63
N GLU A 102 20.90 6.59 4.42
CA GLU A 102 21.75 5.40 4.36
C GLU A 102 22.79 5.45 3.23
N ILE A 103 22.36 5.80 2.01
CA ILE A 103 23.25 5.94 0.84
C ILE A 103 24.25 7.09 1.03
N GLY A 104 23.86 8.15 1.75
CA GLY A 104 24.74 9.29 2.04
C GLY A 104 25.79 9.02 3.11
N THR A 105 25.79 7.85 3.76
CA THR A 105 26.76 7.51 4.81
C THR A 105 28.02 6.84 4.26
N ASN A 106 29.14 6.97 4.99
CA ASN A 106 30.38 6.23 4.68
C ASN A 106 30.30 4.73 5.03
N SER A 107 29.21 4.30 5.69
CA SER A 107 28.99 2.94 6.18
C SER A 107 27.58 2.50 5.78
N PRO A 108 27.35 2.20 4.48
CA PRO A 108 26.04 1.84 3.98
C PRO A 108 25.49 0.59 4.69
N PRO A 109 24.16 0.45 4.78
CA PRO A 109 23.56 -0.61 5.56
C PRO A 109 23.74 -1.96 4.86
N SER A 110 23.74 -3.04 5.64
CA SER A 110 23.97 -4.40 5.13
C SER A 110 22.97 -4.89 4.09
N TRP A 111 21.82 -4.22 3.94
CA TRP A 111 20.77 -4.60 3.00
C TRP A 111 20.83 -3.84 1.66
N LEU A 112 21.72 -2.85 1.52
CA LEU A 112 21.99 -2.16 0.26
C LEU A 112 23.40 -2.48 -0.24
N VAL A 113 23.55 -2.67 -1.55
CA VAL A 113 24.85 -2.87 -2.20
C VAL A 113 24.96 -2.03 -3.46
N ALA A 114 26.19 -1.64 -3.81
CA ALA A 114 26.45 -1.02 -5.09
C ALA A 114 26.16 -2.02 -6.23
N SER A 115 25.46 -1.55 -7.25
CA SER A 115 25.24 -2.23 -8.51
C SER A 115 26.46 -2.03 -9.39
N GLY A 116 27.07 -3.14 -9.81
CA GLY A 116 28.40 -3.15 -10.41
C GLY A 116 28.50 -2.53 -11.81
N THR A 117 27.38 -2.20 -12.48
CA THR A 117 27.38 -1.79 -13.89
C THR A 117 27.15 -0.29 -14.12
N ASP A 118 26.55 0.43 -13.17
CA ASP A 118 26.12 1.82 -13.36
C ASP A 118 26.31 2.73 -12.13
N GLY A 119 26.87 2.21 -11.04
CA GLY A 119 27.08 2.97 -9.80
C GLY A 119 25.81 3.26 -9.01
N ARG A 120 24.66 2.70 -9.39
CA ARG A 120 23.43 2.74 -8.57
C ARG A 120 23.53 1.79 -7.40
N TRP A 121 22.65 1.94 -6.43
CA TRP A 121 22.44 1.00 -5.34
C TRP A 121 21.33 0.02 -5.71
N ARG A 122 21.37 -1.17 -5.12
CA ARG A 122 20.30 -2.16 -5.21
C ARG A 122 20.09 -2.85 -3.87
N LEU A 123 18.91 -3.44 -3.71
CA LEU A 123 18.65 -4.35 -2.59
C LEU A 123 19.61 -5.53 -2.68
N ARG A 124 20.24 -5.89 -1.56
CA ARG A 124 21.13 -7.05 -1.48
C ARG A 124 20.35 -8.34 -1.77
N ASP A 125 20.98 -9.26 -2.47
CA ASP A 125 20.38 -10.55 -2.80
C ASP A 125 19.92 -11.29 -1.53
N GLY A 126 18.78 -11.96 -1.62
CA GLY A 126 18.13 -12.65 -0.49
C GLY A 126 17.33 -11.74 0.44
N HIS A 127 17.55 -10.42 0.43
CA HIS A 127 16.72 -9.49 1.21
C HIS A 127 15.43 -9.17 0.45
N GLN A 128 14.34 -8.97 1.18
CA GLN A 128 13.04 -8.66 0.60
C GLN A 128 12.37 -7.49 1.31
N LEU A 129 11.69 -6.65 0.53
CA LEU A 129 10.94 -5.51 1.05
C LEU A 129 9.45 -5.83 1.07
N HIS A 130 8.78 -5.47 2.15
CA HIS A 130 7.38 -5.82 2.40
C HIS A 130 6.58 -4.61 2.87
N LEU A 131 5.27 -4.67 2.70
CA LEU A 131 4.34 -3.65 3.17
C LEU A 131 3.28 -4.29 4.07
N TYR A 132 3.10 -3.77 5.28
CA TYR A 132 1.98 -4.09 6.15
C TYR A 132 1.04 -2.88 6.24
N ILE A 133 -0.28 -3.11 6.20
CA ILE A 133 -1.32 -2.08 6.39
C ILE A 133 -2.41 -2.65 7.29
N THR A 134 -2.86 -1.92 8.31
CA THR A 134 -3.89 -2.42 9.24
C THR A 134 -5.28 -2.52 8.61
N GLN A 135 -5.53 -1.82 7.51
CA GLN A 135 -6.82 -1.79 6.81
C GLN A 135 -6.62 -1.92 5.30
N LEU A 136 -7.68 -2.32 4.60
CA LEU A 136 -7.68 -2.39 3.13
C LEU A 136 -7.42 -0.99 2.54
N PRO A 137 -6.42 -0.80 1.66
CA PRO A 137 -6.15 0.51 1.08
C PRO A 137 -7.34 1.02 0.27
N CYS A 138 -7.58 2.32 0.34
CA CYS A 138 -8.65 2.95 -0.44
C CYS A 138 -8.46 2.69 -1.94
N GLY A 139 -9.57 2.47 -2.64
CA GLY A 139 -9.61 2.18 -4.07
C GLY A 139 -9.49 0.71 -4.45
N VAL A 140 -9.39 -0.24 -3.51
CA VAL A 140 -9.55 -1.67 -3.82
C VAL A 140 -10.98 -1.98 -4.22
N MET A 141 -11.95 -1.47 -3.45
CA MET A 141 -13.37 -1.57 -3.74
C MET A 141 -13.82 -0.30 -4.46
N PRO A 142 -14.60 -0.41 -5.56
CA PRO A 142 -15.14 0.78 -6.20
C PRO A 142 -16.06 1.54 -5.25
N VAL A 143 -15.98 2.86 -5.33
CA VAL A 143 -16.94 3.76 -4.71
C VAL A 143 -18.21 3.72 -5.55
N PRO A 144 -19.39 3.41 -4.97
CA PRO A 144 -20.65 3.61 -5.69
C PRO A 144 -20.72 5.08 -6.12
N PRO A 145 -21.06 5.39 -7.38
CA PRO A 145 -21.13 6.77 -7.83
C PRO A 145 -22.13 7.54 -6.97
N SER A 146 -21.79 8.79 -6.63
CA SER A 146 -22.75 9.66 -5.95
C SER A 146 -23.94 9.91 -6.89
N PRO A 147 -25.19 9.99 -6.41
CA PRO A 147 -26.36 10.23 -7.26
C PRO A 147 -26.28 11.52 -8.11
N LEU A 148 -25.40 12.44 -7.71
CA LEU A 148 -25.16 13.73 -8.37
C LEU A 148 -24.14 13.65 -9.52
N GLU A 149 -23.33 12.59 -9.59
CA GLU A 149 -22.28 12.41 -10.62
C GLU A 149 -22.71 11.48 -11.77
N VAL A 150 -23.91 10.90 -11.70
CA VAL A 150 -24.42 9.99 -12.71
C VAL A 150 -24.86 10.78 -13.95
N ARG A 151 -24.10 10.69 -15.05
CA ARG A 151 -24.61 11.07 -16.37
C ARG A 151 -25.68 10.05 -16.81
N ARG A 152 -26.73 10.54 -17.49
CA ARG A 152 -27.96 9.79 -17.87
C ARG A 152 -27.70 8.50 -18.66
N ASP A 153 -26.55 8.36 -19.28
CA ASP A 153 -26.10 7.22 -20.08
C ASP A 153 -25.63 6.01 -19.25
N GLN A 154 -25.39 6.15 -17.93
CA GLN A 154 -25.00 5.05 -17.03
C GLN A 154 -26.18 4.42 -16.27
N LEU A 155 -27.38 4.99 -16.40
CA LEU A 155 -28.57 4.53 -15.67
C LEU A 155 -29.13 3.21 -16.22
N ASP A 156 -28.97 2.95 -17.52
CA ASP A 156 -29.51 1.76 -18.19
C ASP A 156 -28.85 0.44 -17.75
N THR A 157 -27.61 0.50 -17.24
CA THR A 157 -26.87 -0.68 -16.78
C THR A 157 -27.17 -1.06 -15.32
N MET A 158 -27.68 -0.11 -14.51
CA MET A 158 -27.94 -0.33 -13.08
C MET A 158 -29.26 -1.06 -12.79
N VAL A 159 -30.19 -1.10 -13.76
CA VAL A 159 -31.55 -1.66 -13.56
C VAL A 159 -31.55 -3.21 -13.54
N ASN A 160 -30.47 -3.87 -13.95
CA ASN A 160 -30.43 -5.34 -14.10
C ASN A 160 -29.78 -6.13 -12.96
N GLY A 161 -29.59 -5.56 -11.76
CA GLY A 161 -29.51 -6.34 -10.52
C GLY A 161 -28.39 -7.40 -10.42
N CYS A 162 -27.19 -7.14 -10.94
CA CYS A 162 -26.04 -8.02 -10.75
C CYS A 162 -25.05 -7.43 -9.73
N SER A 163 -25.00 -8.02 -8.53
CA SER A 163 -24.06 -7.75 -7.43
C SER A 163 -22.61 -8.19 -7.71
N ALA A 164 -22.17 -8.18 -8.96
CA ALA A 164 -20.84 -8.59 -9.38
C ALA A 164 -20.14 -7.42 -10.06
N LEU A 165 -19.06 -6.94 -9.43
CA LEU A 165 -18.13 -5.95 -9.97
C LEU A 165 -17.85 -6.23 -11.46
N SER A 166 -18.37 -5.39 -12.35
CA SER A 166 -18.07 -5.52 -13.77
C SER A 166 -16.58 -5.25 -13.98
N ILE A 167 -15.90 -6.03 -14.83
CA ILE A 167 -14.47 -5.84 -15.13
C ILE A 167 -14.17 -4.40 -15.60
N SER A 168 -15.15 -3.76 -16.25
CA SER A 168 -15.14 -2.35 -16.63
C SER A 168 -14.91 -1.42 -15.44
N ASP A 169 -15.53 -1.66 -14.28
CA ASP A 169 -15.42 -0.76 -13.11
C ASP A 169 -14.09 -0.89 -12.35
N VAL A 170 -13.41 -2.03 -12.52
CA VAL A 170 -12.17 -2.38 -11.80
C VAL A 170 -10.92 -1.70 -12.41
N GLY A 171 -10.99 -1.37 -13.70
CA GLY A 171 -9.88 -0.78 -14.47
C GLY A 171 -9.71 0.74 -14.31
N PHE A 172 -10.66 1.43 -13.69
CA PHE A 172 -10.60 2.89 -13.55
C PHE A 172 -9.74 3.33 -12.35
N VAL A 173 -8.92 4.35 -12.59
CA VAL A 173 -8.20 5.07 -11.53
C VAL A 173 -9.21 5.83 -10.68
N GLN A 174 -9.16 5.62 -9.37
CA GLN A 174 -10.08 6.21 -8.42
C GLN A 174 -9.43 7.41 -7.74
N ARG A 175 -10.22 8.46 -7.49
CA ARG A 175 -9.82 9.50 -6.52
C ARG A 175 -10.14 9.01 -5.12
N LYS A 176 -9.44 9.56 -4.14
CA LYS A 176 -9.80 9.29 -2.76
C LYS A 176 -11.19 9.87 -2.47
N PRO A 177 -12.05 9.12 -1.77
CA PRO A 177 -13.21 9.72 -1.16
C PRO A 177 -12.74 10.81 -0.17
N GLY A 178 -13.54 11.82 0.06
CA GLY A 178 -13.16 12.93 0.94
C GLY A 178 -14.40 13.46 1.63
N ARG A 179 -14.29 13.81 2.91
CA ARG A 179 -15.25 14.70 3.57
C ARG A 179 -14.80 16.14 3.34
N GLY A 180 -15.62 16.95 2.67
CA GLY A 180 -15.30 18.36 2.36
C GLY A 180 -14.70 18.58 0.97
N ASP A 181 -13.78 19.54 0.83
CA ASP A 181 -13.16 19.89 -0.45
C ASP A 181 -12.55 18.67 -1.13
N THR A 182 -12.95 18.42 -2.37
CA THR A 182 -12.48 17.26 -3.13
C THR A 182 -10.95 17.30 -3.27
N THR A 183 -10.31 16.17 -2.98
CA THR A 183 -8.87 16.02 -3.19
C THR A 183 -8.58 15.62 -4.63
N LEU A 184 -7.46 16.09 -5.17
CA LEU A 184 -6.92 15.61 -6.45
C LEU A 184 -6.08 14.34 -6.30
N SER A 185 -5.93 13.83 -5.07
CA SER A 185 -5.15 12.64 -4.78
C SER A 185 -5.86 11.38 -5.26
N VAL A 186 -5.16 10.58 -6.06
CA VAL A 186 -5.62 9.23 -6.45
C VAL A 186 -5.60 8.27 -5.26
N SER A 187 -6.36 7.17 -5.38
CA SER A 187 -6.49 6.16 -4.34
C SER A 187 -5.15 5.53 -3.96
N CYS A 188 -5.04 5.03 -2.73
CA CYS A 188 -3.82 4.36 -2.28
C CYS A 188 -3.57 3.08 -3.06
N PHE A 189 -4.61 2.33 -3.41
CA PHE A 189 -4.43 1.12 -4.19
C PHE A 189 -3.92 1.40 -5.60
N ASP A 190 -4.37 2.50 -6.24
CA ASP A 190 -3.78 2.95 -7.52
C ASP A 190 -2.30 3.32 -7.39
N LYS A 191 -1.92 3.95 -6.28
CA LYS A 191 -0.51 4.27 -5.99
C LYS A 191 0.32 3.01 -5.78
N ILE A 192 -0.21 2.04 -5.03
CA ILE A 192 0.43 0.73 -4.83
C ILE A 192 0.55 -0.02 -6.16
N THR A 193 -0.49 -0.03 -7.00
CA THR A 193 -0.42 -0.58 -8.37
C THR A 193 0.70 0.08 -9.17
N ARG A 194 0.82 1.41 -9.10
CA ARG A 194 1.95 2.13 -9.74
C ARG A 194 3.31 1.69 -9.20
N TRP A 195 3.47 1.51 -7.89
CA TRP A 195 4.73 1.04 -7.30
C TRP A 195 5.09 -0.37 -7.74
N CYS A 196 4.10 -1.22 -8.03
CA CYS A 196 4.32 -2.55 -8.61
C CYS A 196 4.92 -2.48 -10.03
N VAL A 197 4.85 -1.33 -10.71
CA VAL A 197 5.42 -1.16 -12.06
C VAL A 197 6.73 -0.40 -12.02
N VAL A 198 6.73 0.80 -11.44
CA VAL A 198 7.91 1.71 -11.48
C VAL A 198 8.81 1.62 -10.24
N GLY A 199 8.49 0.71 -9.32
CA GLY A 199 9.15 0.59 -8.03
C GLY A 199 8.71 1.68 -7.04
N ILE A 200 9.02 1.46 -5.76
CA ILE A 200 8.62 2.35 -4.67
C ILE A 200 9.53 3.58 -4.55
N GLN A 201 10.72 3.59 -5.13
CA GLN A 201 11.75 4.62 -4.92
C GLN A 201 11.37 6.00 -5.49
N GLY A 202 10.56 6.02 -6.55
CA GLY A 202 10.18 7.25 -7.25
C GLY A 202 11.30 7.82 -8.12
N ALA A 203 11.00 8.89 -8.84
CA ALA A 203 11.86 9.40 -9.92
C ALA A 203 13.24 9.84 -9.43
N LEU A 204 13.33 10.66 -8.37
CA LEU A 204 14.61 11.20 -7.92
C LEU A 204 15.57 10.11 -7.43
N LEU A 205 15.10 9.16 -6.61
CA LEU A 205 15.94 8.05 -6.17
C LEU A 205 16.32 7.10 -7.31
N SER A 206 15.52 7.01 -8.38
CA SER A 206 15.83 6.10 -9.50
C SER A 206 17.13 6.42 -10.25
N HIS A 207 17.68 7.63 -10.08
CA HIS A 207 18.99 7.99 -10.60
C HIS A 207 20.14 7.27 -9.87
N ILE A 208 19.94 6.90 -8.61
CA ILE A 208 20.98 6.31 -7.75
C ILE A 208 20.56 4.97 -7.13
N LEU A 209 19.33 4.50 -7.33
CA LEU A 209 18.79 3.25 -6.81
C LEU A 209 18.03 2.53 -7.93
N GLU A 210 18.33 1.25 -8.12
CA GLU A 210 17.54 0.37 -8.99
C GLU A 210 16.07 0.29 -8.54
N PRO A 211 15.13 -0.10 -9.42
CA PRO A 211 13.73 -0.26 -9.05
C PRO A 211 13.57 -1.18 -7.82
N LEU A 212 13.00 -0.63 -6.76
CA LEU A 212 12.78 -1.34 -5.50
C LEU A 212 11.32 -1.80 -5.46
N TYR A 213 11.10 -3.11 -5.46
CA TYR A 213 9.77 -3.72 -5.50
C TYR A 213 9.38 -4.38 -4.18
N LEU A 214 8.08 -4.51 -3.94
CA LEU A 214 7.53 -5.20 -2.79
C LEU A 214 7.43 -6.70 -3.08
N SER A 215 7.94 -7.54 -2.19
CA SER A 215 7.75 -9.00 -2.26
C SER A 215 6.39 -9.40 -1.74
N THR A 216 5.91 -8.76 -0.67
CA THR A 216 4.61 -9.06 -0.05
C THR A 216 3.87 -7.80 0.40
N ILE A 217 2.54 -7.88 0.38
CA ILE A 217 1.62 -6.88 0.95
C ILE A 217 0.68 -7.61 1.91
N THR A 218 0.81 -7.32 3.20
CA THR A 218 0.02 -7.92 4.28
C THR A 218 -1.02 -6.92 4.78
N ILE A 219 -2.28 -7.33 4.86
CA ILE A 219 -3.42 -6.47 5.19
C ILE A 219 -4.14 -7.02 6.42
N GLY A 220 -4.39 -6.17 7.43
CA GLY A 220 -5.13 -6.56 8.64
C GLY A 220 -6.60 -6.91 8.35
N GLN A 221 -7.09 -7.95 9.02
CA GLN A 221 -8.49 -8.37 8.93
C GLN A 221 -9.46 -7.36 9.57
N SER A 222 -10.67 -7.29 9.01
CA SER A 222 -11.78 -6.54 9.60
C SER A 222 -12.44 -7.35 10.73
N PRO A 223 -12.80 -6.73 11.87
CA PRO A 223 -13.50 -7.42 12.96
C PRO A 223 -14.85 -8.03 12.57
N GLY A 224 -15.54 -7.42 11.61
CA GLY A 224 -16.84 -7.89 11.11
C GLY A 224 -16.75 -9.03 10.09
N GLY A 225 -15.54 -9.56 9.86
CA GLY A 225 -15.27 -10.40 8.70
C GLY A 225 -15.32 -9.60 7.40
N ALA A 226 -14.94 -10.26 6.31
CA ALA A 226 -15.23 -9.76 4.99
C ALA A 226 -16.70 -10.05 4.63
N PRO A 227 -17.35 -9.26 3.76
CA PRO A 227 -18.68 -9.61 3.23
C PRO A 227 -18.70 -11.04 2.69
N ASP A 228 -19.82 -11.75 2.79
CA ASP A 228 -19.94 -13.13 2.31
C ASP A 228 -19.38 -13.28 0.88
N GLY A 229 -18.36 -14.13 0.71
CA GLY A 229 -17.68 -14.37 -0.56
C GLY A 229 -16.52 -13.42 -0.91
N PHE A 230 -16.20 -12.44 -0.05
CA PHE A 230 -15.02 -11.58 -0.22
C PHE A 230 -13.81 -12.15 0.52
N CYS A 231 -12.84 -12.69 -0.22
CA CYS A 231 -11.50 -12.96 0.33
C CYS A 231 -10.58 -11.79 -0.06
N ILE A 232 -9.84 -11.23 0.91
CA ILE A 232 -8.97 -10.07 0.62
C ILE A 232 -7.92 -10.48 -0.41
N GLU A 233 -7.30 -11.65 -0.23
CA GLU A 233 -6.29 -12.16 -1.14
C GLU A 233 -6.83 -12.28 -2.57
N SER A 234 -7.96 -12.97 -2.78
CA SER A 234 -8.48 -13.20 -4.13
C SER A 234 -8.96 -11.92 -4.81
N ASN A 235 -9.60 -11.01 -4.07
CA ASN A 235 -10.12 -9.76 -4.63
C ASN A 235 -9.01 -8.77 -4.92
N VAL A 236 -8.06 -8.57 -4.00
CA VAL A 236 -6.94 -7.64 -4.21
C VAL A 236 -6.06 -8.09 -5.38
N VAL A 237 -5.77 -9.39 -5.47
CA VAL A 237 -5.02 -9.97 -6.61
C VAL A 237 -5.78 -9.75 -7.92
N LYS A 238 -7.11 -9.98 -7.94
CA LYS A 238 -7.94 -9.76 -9.12
C LYS A 238 -7.95 -8.29 -9.57
N VAL A 239 -8.14 -7.34 -8.65
CA VAL A 239 -8.16 -5.91 -8.95
C VAL A 239 -6.79 -5.44 -9.43
N LEU A 240 -5.70 -5.86 -8.76
CA LEU A 240 -4.34 -5.55 -9.20
C LEU A 240 -4.08 -6.10 -10.61
N GLY A 241 -4.44 -7.36 -10.85
CA GLY A 241 -4.27 -8.02 -12.14
C GLY A 241 -5.01 -7.31 -13.27
N ALA A 242 -6.26 -6.90 -13.04
CA ALA A 242 -7.05 -6.13 -13.99
C ALA A 242 -6.43 -4.76 -14.30
N ARG A 243 -5.93 -4.04 -13.28
CA ARG A 243 -5.26 -2.75 -13.51
C ARG A 243 -3.94 -2.89 -14.27
N LEU A 244 -3.15 -3.90 -13.93
CA LEU A 244 -1.89 -4.18 -14.61
C LEU A 244 -2.11 -4.65 -16.06
N SER A 245 -3.19 -5.37 -16.35
CA SER A 245 -3.51 -5.79 -17.73
C SER A 245 -3.94 -4.62 -18.62
N CYS A 246 -4.54 -3.57 -18.04
CA CYS A 246 -4.84 -2.32 -18.75
C CYS A 246 -3.58 -1.51 -19.11
N LEU A 247 -2.44 -1.75 -18.46
CA LEU A 247 -1.16 -1.11 -18.78
C LEU A 247 -0.55 -1.78 -20.03
N SER A 248 -1.07 -1.38 -21.18
CA SER A 248 -0.62 -1.75 -22.53
C SER A 248 0.83 -1.32 -22.79
N ARG A 249 1.70 -2.30 -23.15
CA ARG A 249 3.04 -2.20 -23.79
C ARG A 249 4.31 -2.21 -22.91
N LYS A 250 5.40 -2.66 -23.56
CA LYS A 250 6.79 -2.81 -23.11
C LYS A 250 7.18 -1.77 -22.04
N TYR A 251 7.42 -2.25 -20.84
CA TYR A 251 8.03 -1.47 -19.78
C TYR A 251 9.48 -1.14 -20.19
N PRO A 252 9.91 0.13 -20.08
CA PRO A 252 11.29 0.48 -20.37
C PRO A 252 12.19 -0.18 -19.33
N ASP A 253 13.35 -0.68 -19.75
CA ASP A 253 14.37 -1.13 -18.81
C ASP A 253 14.74 0.01 -17.85
N PRO A 254 14.97 -0.26 -16.55
CA PRO A 254 15.00 -1.57 -15.90
C PRO A 254 13.64 -2.04 -15.31
N PHE A 255 12.53 -1.38 -15.62
CA PHE A 255 11.25 -1.63 -14.96
C PHE A 255 10.59 -2.93 -15.42
N LYS A 256 10.07 -3.69 -14.45
CA LYS A 256 9.33 -4.93 -14.67
C LYS A 256 8.06 -4.91 -13.82
N PRO A 257 6.91 -5.38 -14.35
CA PRO A 257 5.69 -5.48 -13.57
C PRO A 257 5.89 -6.54 -12.48
N ASN A 258 5.83 -6.10 -11.24
CA ASN A 258 5.93 -6.93 -10.05
C ASN A 258 4.54 -7.37 -9.58
N LYS A 259 4.42 -8.62 -9.15
CA LYS A 259 3.18 -9.18 -8.57
C LYS A 259 3.51 -9.62 -7.14
N PRO A 260 3.36 -8.73 -6.14
CA PRO A 260 3.60 -9.10 -4.75
C PRO A 260 2.60 -10.18 -4.31
N LEU A 261 3.01 -10.99 -3.35
CA LEU A 261 2.09 -11.89 -2.65
C LEU A 261 1.24 -11.10 -1.66
N PHE A 262 -0.03 -11.49 -1.51
CA PHE A 262 -0.96 -10.85 -0.58
C PHE A 262 -1.27 -11.79 0.56
N PHE A 263 -1.29 -11.26 1.79
CA PHE A 263 -1.62 -12.04 2.98
C PHE A 263 -2.58 -11.28 3.88
N GLU A 264 -3.43 -12.03 4.58
CA GLU A 264 -4.29 -11.51 5.62
C GLU A 264 -3.59 -11.66 6.99
N ALA A 265 -3.38 -10.53 7.67
CA ALA A 265 -2.90 -10.50 9.05
C ALA A 265 -4.06 -10.57 10.04
N PRO A 266 -3.80 -10.96 11.30
CA PRO A 266 -4.79 -10.90 12.35
C PRO A 266 -5.47 -9.53 12.47
N ILE A 267 -6.65 -9.52 13.07
CA ILE A 267 -7.40 -8.29 13.37
C ILE A 267 -6.50 -7.33 14.18
N PRO A 268 -6.26 -6.09 13.70
CA PRO A 268 -5.37 -5.15 14.39
C PRO A 268 -6.04 -4.59 15.66
N PRO A 269 -5.29 -3.94 16.56
CA PRO A 269 -5.85 -3.22 17.72
C PRO A 269 -6.96 -2.23 17.37
N GLN A 270 -7.85 -1.93 18.33
CA GLN A 270 -9.09 -1.17 18.12
C GLN A 270 -8.85 0.23 17.54
N GLU A 271 -7.79 0.91 17.95
CA GLU A 271 -7.39 2.22 17.41
C GLU A 271 -7.03 2.18 15.92
N PHE A 272 -6.82 0.98 15.37
CA PHE A 272 -6.53 0.74 13.97
C PHE A 272 -7.66 0.06 13.21
N GLN A 273 -8.83 -0.10 13.83
CA GLN A 273 -10.02 -0.66 13.20
C GLN A 273 -10.95 0.46 12.69
N HIS A 274 -11.82 0.12 11.75
CA HIS A 274 -12.89 1.03 11.33
C HIS A 274 -13.88 1.25 12.47
N THR A 275 -14.31 2.50 12.67
CA THR A 275 -15.34 2.87 13.63
C THR A 275 -16.75 2.53 13.11
N SER A 276 -17.62 2.00 13.98
CA SER A 276 -19.01 1.71 13.66
C SER A 276 -19.77 3.01 13.31
N GLY A 277 -20.07 3.20 12.02
CA GLY A 277 -20.73 4.39 11.48
C GLY A 277 -20.03 5.00 10.27
N ASP A 278 -18.79 4.60 9.97
CA ASP A 278 -18.13 4.98 8.72
C ASP A 278 -18.69 4.15 7.55
N ILE A 279 -19.25 4.83 6.55
CA ILE A 279 -19.74 4.18 5.32
C ILE A 279 -18.52 3.70 4.53
N PRO A 280 -18.33 2.40 4.25
CA PRO A 280 -17.35 1.96 3.25
C PRO A 280 -17.80 2.50 1.88
N PRO A 281 -16.98 3.28 1.14
CA PRO A 281 -15.52 3.48 1.24
C PRO A 281 -15.09 4.90 1.68
N LEU A 282 -15.95 5.67 2.33
CA LEU A 282 -15.76 7.09 2.70
C LEU A 282 -14.82 7.31 3.91
N THR A 283 -13.88 6.39 4.18
CA THR A 283 -12.93 6.48 5.30
C THR A 283 -11.76 7.43 5.04
N CYS A 284 -11.67 7.96 3.84
CA CYS A 284 -10.72 8.99 3.46
C CYS A 284 -11.38 10.35 3.70
N GLY A 285 -10.82 11.17 4.58
CA GLY A 285 -11.37 12.49 4.92
C GLY A 285 -11.10 12.81 6.35
#